data_AF-A0AAU2NEP0-F1
#
_entry.id   AF-A0AAU2NEP0-F1
#
_cell.length_a   1.000
_cell.length_b   1.000
_cell.length_c   1.000
_cell.angle_alpha   90.00
_cell.angle_beta   90.00
_cell.angle_gamma   90.00
#
_symmetry.space_group_name_H-M   'P 1'
#
loop_
_entity.id
_entity.type
_entity.pdbx_description
1 polymer ?
#
loop_
_entity_poly.entity_id
_entity_poly.type
_entity_poly.pdbx_seq_one_letter_code
_entity_poly.pdbx_strand_id
1 'polypeptide(L)'
;MTAFLPAAARADNPIVQHIYTADPAPLVYNGRVYLYTGHDEDNSAPTSFTMREWRVSSSSDMVNWTDHGSPMSLATFSWASADAWAGQAVYRNGRFYWYVPVRMTNGSQAIGVGVSDSPTGPFRDALGGPLIQNSEIDPTVFIDDDGQAYLYYGNPNLWYLRLNADMISYSGSPTQIPLTTAGFGTRTGDANRPTLYEEGPTGRAAVSAGQVGVSNERCNSGGVSYRRPTESRPSKAMSNAWSAGFHRRVQRLRP
;
A
#
# COMPACT_ATOMS: atom_id res chain seq x y z
N MET A 1 25.62 25.55 23.41
CA MET A 1 24.46 24.99 22.69
C MET A 1 24.25 23.57 23.18
N THR A 2 23.19 23.34 23.94
CA THR A 2 22.86 22.01 24.46
C THR A 2 22.08 21.26 23.38
N ALA A 3 22.63 20.16 22.85
CA ALA A 3 21.93 19.31 21.90
C ALA A 3 20.86 18.49 22.65
N PHE A 4 19.59 18.71 22.32
CA PHE A 4 18.50 17.83 22.74
C PHE A 4 18.55 16.57 21.87
N LEU A 5 18.75 15.41 22.50
CA LEU A 5 18.53 14.12 21.85
C LEU A 5 17.01 13.88 21.75
N PRO A 6 16.46 13.47 20.59
CA PRO A 6 15.04 13.18 20.47
C PRO A 6 14.70 11.94 21.31
N ALA A 7 13.69 12.07 22.17
CA ALA A 7 13.14 10.94 22.90
C ALA A 7 12.49 9.96 21.92
N ALA A 8 12.66 8.66 22.15
CA ALA A 8 11.92 7.63 21.42
C ALA A 8 10.43 7.79 21.73
N ALA A 9 9.65 8.20 20.73
CA ALA A 9 8.21 8.32 20.84
C ALA A 9 7.55 6.93 20.76
N ARG A 10 6.64 6.63 21.70
CA ARG A 10 5.73 5.48 21.67
C ARG A 10 4.31 6.01 21.59
N ALA A 11 3.60 5.69 20.50
CA ALA A 11 2.15 5.82 20.44
C ALA A 11 1.54 4.50 20.92
N ASP A 12 0.44 4.55 21.67
CA ASP A 12 -0.31 3.35 22.03
C ASP A 12 -1.14 2.89 20.84
N ASN A 13 -1.26 1.58 20.68
CA ASN A 13 -2.11 0.98 19.66
C ASN A 13 -3.54 0.80 20.22
N PRO A 14 -4.58 1.01 19.40
CA PRO A 14 -4.54 1.44 18.00
C PRO A 14 -4.37 2.96 17.83
N ILE A 15 -3.75 3.38 16.72
CA ILE A 15 -3.45 4.79 16.41
C ILE A 15 -4.70 5.64 16.12
N VAL A 16 -5.81 5.00 15.76
CA VAL A 16 -7.14 5.58 15.59
C VAL A 16 -8.09 4.74 16.44
N GLN A 17 -8.92 5.38 17.27
CA GLN A 17 -9.71 4.71 18.32
C GLN A 17 -11.22 4.94 18.24
N HIS A 18 -11.67 5.82 17.34
CA HIS A 18 -13.09 6.21 17.21
C HIS A 18 -13.80 5.58 16.00
N ILE A 19 -13.07 4.88 15.13
CA ILE A 19 -13.57 4.16 13.95
C ILE A 19 -12.73 2.91 13.71
N TYR A 20 -13.29 1.90 13.04
CA TYR A 20 -12.55 0.71 12.62
C TYR A 20 -11.86 0.96 11.28
N THR A 21 -10.53 0.86 11.27
CA THR A 21 -9.71 1.07 10.06
C THR A 21 -8.92 -0.18 9.71
N ALA A 22 -8.88 -0.51 8.42
CA ALA A 22 -8.13 -1.62 7.88
C ALA A 22 -7.21 -1.20 6.72
N ASP A 23 -6.28 -2.08 6.37
CA ASP A 23 -5.42 -2.01 5.19
C ASP A 23 -4.65 -0.68 5.04
N PRO A 24 -3.79 -0.35 6.02
CA PRO A 24 -3.07 0.91 6.03
C PRO A 24 -2.05 1.03 4.88
N ALA A 25 -2.10 2.14 4.16
CA ALA A 25 -1.14 2.53 3.14
C ALA A 25 -0.56 3.92 3.45
N PRO A 26 0.68 4.02 3.99
CA PRO A 26 1.27 5.30 4.35
C PRO A 26 1.91 6.01 3.13
N LEU A 27 1.78 7.34 3.09
CA LEU A 27 2.45 8.25 2.17
C LEU A 27 3.19 9.32 2.97
N VAL A 28 4.47 9.53 2.69
CA VAL A 28 5.22 10.67 3.23
C VAL A 28 5.20 11.81 2.22
N TYR A 29 4.67 12.97 2.62
CA TYR A 29 4.62 14.17 1.80
C TYR A 29 4.77 15.43 2.66
N ASN A 30 5.63 16.36 2.24
CA ASN A 30 5.90 17.63 2.93
C ASN A 30 6.09 17.53 4.45
N GLY A 31 6.93 16.59 4.89
CA GLY A 31 7.27 16.45 6.31
C GLY A 31 6.17 15.82 7.17
N ARG A 32 5.13 15.23 6.56
CA ARG A 32 4.04 14.54 7.25
C ARG A 32 3.83 13.15 6.70
N VAL A 33 3.38 12.23 7.55
CA VAL A 33 2.83 10.94 7.15
C VAL A 33 1.33 11.10 6.99
N TYR A 34 0.81 10.68 5.85
CA TYR A 34 -0.62 10.49 5.58
C TYR A 34 -0.88 9.00 5.54
N LEU A 35 -1.83 8.53 6.32
CA LEU A 35 -2.23 7.14 6.39
C LEU A 35 -3.59 6.99 5.74
N TYR A 36 -3.61 6.30 4.61
CA TYR A 36 -4.81 5.95 3.87
C TYR A 36 -5.28 4.58 4.35
N THR A 37 -6.56 4.44 4.70
CA THR A 37 -7.12 3.18 5.19
C THR A 37 -8.49 2.93 4.59
N GLY A 38 -8.91 1.68 4.55
CA GLY A 38 -10.33 1.36 4.46
C GLY A 38 -11.06 1.65 5.77
N HIS A 39 -12.38 1.77 5.71
CA HIS A 39 -13.27 1.91 6.85
C HIS A 39 -14.15 0.66 6.97
N ASP A 40 -13.96 -0.13 8.02
CA ASP A 40 -14.86 -1.22 8.37
C ASP A 40 -16.08 -0.64 9.11
N GLU A 41 -17.28 -0.83 8.57
CA GLU A 41 -18.51 -0.31 9.17
C GLU A 41 -18.84 -1.07 10.48
N ASP A 42 -19.29 -0.33 11.49
CA ASP A 42 -19.61 -0.82 12.85
C ASP A 42 -20.60 -2.00 12.87
N ASN A 43 -21.48 -2.08 11.88
CA ASN A 43 -22.56 -3.08 11.79
C ASN A 43 -22.28 -4.22 10.80
N SER A 44 -21.01 -4.47 10.50
CA SER A 44 -20.59 -5.59 9.66
C SER A 44 -21.01 -6.95 10.25
N ALA A 45 -21.51 -7.86 9.42
CA ALA A 45 -21.78 -9.23 9.84
C ALA A 45 -20.47 -9.95 10.22
N PRO A 46 -20.49 -10.96 11.12
CA PRO A 46 -19.27 -11.57 11.71
C PRO A 46 -18.24 -12.22 10.77
N THR A 47 -18.43 -12.16 9.45
CA THR A 47 -17.51 -12.69 8.43
C THR A 47 -17.56 -11.86 7.14
N SER A 48 -17.97 -10.59 7.23
CA SER A 48 -18.15 -9.71 6.08
C SER A 48 -17.35 -8.42 6.28
N PHE A 49 -16.76 -7.94 5.19
CA PHE A 49 -16.12 -6.63 5.13
C PHE A 49 -17.13 -5.65 4.55
N THR A 50 -17.89 -4.97 5.43
CA THR A 50 -18.76 -3.89 4.96
C THR A 50 -17.93 -2.62 4.93
N MET A 51 -17.45 -2.25 3.75
CA MET A 51 -16.59 -1.07 3.56
C MET A 51 -17.16 -0.21 2.44
N ARG A 52 -17.47 1.06 2.74
CA ARG A 52 -18.14 1.98 1.81
C ARG A 52 -17.32 3.20 1.43
N GLU A 53 -16.29 3.46 2.22
CA GLU A 53 -15.43 4.62 2.08
C GLU A 53 -14.01 4.33 2.54
N TRP A 54 -13.12 5.26 2.24
CA TRP A 54 -11.76 5.27 2.74
C TRP A 54 -11.52 6.47 3.65
N ARG A 55 -10.58 6.33 4.58
CA ARG A 55 -10.20 7.37 5.54
C ARG A 55 -8.79 7.84 5.26
N VAL A 56 -8.53 9.09 5.64
CA VAL A 56 -7.16 9.63 5.67
C VAL A 56 -6.89 10.23 7.05
N SER A 57 -5.85 9.75 7.71
CA SER A 57 -5.30 10.36 8.93
C SER A 57 -3.90 10.90 8.63
N SER A 58 -3.43 11.92 9.36
CA SER A 58 -2.04 12.39 9.20
C SER A 58 -1.35 12.74 10.50
N SER A 59 -0.03 12.62 10.51
CA SER A 59 0.81 12.95 11.65
C SER A 59 2.13 13.56 11.19
N SER A 60 2.68 14.47 11.98
CA SER A 60 4.03 15.03 11.81
C SER A 60 5.05 14.43 12.79
N ASP A 61 4.61 13.62 13.76
CA ASP A 61 5.46 13.10 14.85
C ASP A 61 5.23 11.61 15.14
N MET A 62 4.35 10.95 14.37
CA MET A 62 3.93 9.55 14.52
C MET A 62 3.22 9.24 15.85
N VAL A 63 2.81 10.26 16.60
CA VAL A 63 2.09 10.14 17.88
C VAL A 63 0.74 10.81 17.81
N ASN A 64 0.73 12.08 17.38
CA ASN A 64 -0.47 12.89 17.28
C ASN A 64 -1.04 12.75 15.87
N TRP A 65 -2.19 12.09 15.77
CA TRP A 65 -2.89 11.83 14.51
C TRP A 65 -4.09 12.74 14.36
N THR A 66 -4.21 13.37 13.19
CA THR A 66 -5.37 14.15 12.76
C THR A 66 -6.18 13.33 11.77
N ASP A 67 -7.45 13.04 12.09
CA ASP A 67 -8.39 12.44 11.15
C ASP A 67 -8.92 13.52 10.18
N HIS A 68 -8.81 13.28 8.88
CA HIS A 68 -9.29 14.18 7.81
C HIS A 68 -10.65 13.76 7.25
N GLY A 69 -11.29 12.77 7.87
CA GLY A 69 -12.56 12.25 7.40
C GLY A 69 -12.40 11.33 6.21
N SER A 70 -13.43 11.34 5.37
CA SER A 70 -13.54 10.53 4.17
C SER A 70 -13.45 11.38 2.92
N PRO A 71 -12.29 11.39 2.25
CA PRO A 71 -12.10 12.18 1.06
C PRO A 71 -12.48 11.45 -0.22
N MET A 72 -12.88 10.17 -0.12
CA MET A 72 -13.27 9.31 -1.24
C MET A 72 -14.19 8.19 -0.75
N SER A 73 -15.20 7.85 -1.54
CA SER A 73 -16.12 6.74 -1.25
C SER A 73 -16.48 5.97 -2.52
N LEU A 74 -17.25 4.89 -2.39
CA LEU A 74 -17.77 4.18 -3.56
C LEU A 74 -18.56 5.10 -4.50
N ALA A 75 -19.25 6.12 -3.97
CA ALA A 75 -20.01 7.07 -4.78
C ALA A 75 -19.13 7.96 -5.69
N THR A 76 -17.82 8.03 -5.43
CA THR A 76 -16.85 8.69 -6.31
C THR A 76 -16.78 8.02 -7.68
N PHE A 77 -17.01 6.70 -7.74
CA PHE A 77 -16.93 5.89 -8.95
C PHE A 77 -18.33 5.45 -9.37
N SER A 78 -18.90 6.09 -10.39
CA SER A 78 -20.27 5.80 -10.87
C SER A 78 -20.48 4.36 -11.36
N TRP A 79 -19.39 3.66 -11.64
CA TRP A 79 -19.33 2.27 -12.10
C TRP A 79 -19.09 1.26 -10.97
N ALA A 80 -18.87 1.72 -9.73
CA ALA A 80 -18.68 0.87 -8.54
C ALA A 80 -20.01 0.64 -7.80
N SER A 81 -20.07 -0.45 -7.03
CA SER A 81 -21.24 -0.87 -6.26
C SER A 81 -20.96 -1.22 -4.81
N ALA A 82 -19.76 -1.72 -4.50
CA ALA A 82 -19.39 -2.21 -3.18
C ALA A 82 -17.87 -2.34 -3.03
N ASP A 83 -17.45 -2.80 -1.85
CA ASP A 83 -16.12 -3.32 -1.57
C ASP A 83 -15.02 -2.25 -1.66
N ALA A 84 -15.12 -1.20 -0.82
CA ALA A 84 -14.09 -0.16 -0.69
C ALA A 84 -12.82 -0.69 0.02
N TRP A 85 -12.12 -1.63 -0.62
CA TRP A 85 -11.02 -2.41 -0.05
C TRP A 85 -9.64 -1.72 -0.16
N ALA A 86 -8.58 -2.44 0.18
CA ALA A 86 -7.21 -1.96 0.34
C ALA A 86 -6.66 -1.18 -0.87
N GLY A 87 -6.46 0.13 -0.71
CA GLY A 87 -5.89 1.00 -1.74
C GLY A 87 -4.61 1.70 -1.31
N GLN A 88 -3.84 2.21 -2.27
CA GLN A 88 -2.63 2.98 -2.01
C GLN A 88 -2.59 4.29 -2.80
N ALA A 89 -2.20 5.37 -2.11
CA ALA A 89 -1.98 6.68 -2.70
C ALA A 89 -0.50 6.96 -2.98
N VAL A 90 -0.24 7.72 -4.04
CA VAL A 90 1.09 8.22 -4.42
C VAL A 90 1.02 9.66 -4.93
N TYR A 91 2.06 10.43 -4.65
CA TYR A 91 2.23 11.76 -5.20
C TYR A 91 3.08 11.73 -6.48
N ARG A 92 2.62 12.40 -7.54
CA ARG A 92 3.40 12.65 -8.76
C ARG A 92 2.92 13.93 -9.45
N ASN A 93 3.86 14.73 -9.95
CA ASN A 93 3.58 15.89 -10.82
C ASN A 93 2.50 16.86 -10.27
N GLY A 94 2.55 17.16 -8.97
CA GLY A 94 1.61 18.10 -8.34
C GLY A 94 0.27 17.50 -7.93
N ARG A 95 0.06 16.19 -8.14
CA ARG A 95 -1.21 15.51 -7.83
C ARG A 95 -1.00 14.26 -7.01
N PHE A 96 -2.08 13.84 -6.35
CA PHE A 96 -2.20 12.62 -5.59
C PHE A 96 -3.11 11.66 -6.35
N TYR A 97 -2.62 10.44 -6.55
CA TYR A 97 -3.32 9.36 -7.23
C TYR A 97 -3.55 8.23 -6.24
N TRP A 98 -4.79 7.83 -6.04
CA TRP A 98 -5.18 6.76 -5.12
C TRP A 98 -5.77 5.60 -5.90
N TYR A 99 -5.01 4.51 -6.00
CA TYR A 99 -5.44 3.28 -6.63
C TYR A 99 -6.26 2.48 -5.63
N VAL A 100 -7.49 2.12 -6.00
CA VAL A 100 -8.42 1.41 -5.11
C VAL A 100 -9.09 0.23 -5.82
N PRO A 101 -9.16 -0.95 -5.19
CA PRO A 101 -9.97 -2.05 -5.65
C PRO A 101 -11.42 -1.81 -5.23
N VAL A 102 -12.36 -2.03 -6.15
CA VAL A 102 -13.80 -1.91 -5.93
C VAL A 102 -14.56 -2.97 -6.71
N ARG A 103 -15.76 -3.32 -6.23
CA ARG A 103 -16.70 -4.15 -6.99
C ARG A 103 -17.50 -3.31 -7.96
N MET A 104 -17.38 -3.62 -9.24
CA MET A 104 -18.17 -3.01 -10.30
C MET A 104 -19.65 -3.38 -10.18
N THR A 105 -20.54 -2.59 -10.79
CA THR A 105 -21.99 -2.86 -10.84
C THR A 105 -22.36 -4.17 -11.52
N ASN A 106 -21.51 -4.69 -12.40
CA ASN A 106 -21.67 -6.01 -13.03
C ASN A 106 -21.18 -7.18 -12.15
N GLY A 107 -20.67 -6.90 -10.94
CA GLY A 107 -20.22 -7.89 -9.96
C GLY A 107 -18.73 -8.26 -10.01
N SER A 108 -17.95 -7.84 -11.01
CA SER A 108 -16.50 -8.13 -11.06
C SER A 108 -15.68 -7.16 -10.21
N GLN A 109 -14.54 -7.61 -9.67
CA GLN A 109 -13.55 -6.71 -9.07
C GLN A 109 -12.78 -5.96 -10.16
N ALA A 110 -12.44 -4.71 -9.86
CA ALA A 110 -11.63 -3.86 -10.71
C ALA A 110 -10.83 -2.86 -9.87
N ILE A 111 -9.79 -2.27 -10.47
CA ILE A 111 -8.98 -1.23 -9.83
C ILE A 111 -9.29 0.11 -10.51
N GLY A 112 -9.77 1.07 -9.72
CA GLY A 112 -9.98 2.46 -10.10
C GLY A 112 -8.84 3.37 -9.64
N VAL A 113 -8.86 4.62 -10.11
CA VAL A 113 -7.90 5.66 -9.70
C VAL A 113 -8.64 6.92 -9.31
N GLY A 114 -8.58 7.30 -8.04
CA GLY A 114 -8.94 8.63 -7.59
C GLY A 114 -7.80 9.62 -7.83
N VAL A 115 -8.09 10.86 -8.20
CA VAL A 115 -7.11 11.94 -8.32
C VAL A 115 -7.51 13.16 -7.49
N SER A 116 -6.54 13.79 -6.84
CA SER A 116 -6.71 15.00 -6.05
C SER A 116 -5.50 15.92 -6.18
N ASP A 117 -5.71 17.22 -5.97
CA ASP A 117 -4.63 18.22 -5.87
C ASP A 117 -4.13 18.37 -4.40
N SER A 118 -4.76 17.65 -3.45
CA SER A 118 -4.43 17.60 -2.01
C SER A 118 -4.29 16.16 -1.50
N PRO A 119 -3.34 15.85 -0.58
CA PRO A 119 -3.21 14.52 0.00
C PRO A 119 -4.47 14.08 0.78
N THR A 120 -5.27 15.04 1.25
CA THR A 120 -6.49 14.80 2.03
C THR A 120 -7.75 14.98 1.19
N GLY A 121 -7.63 14.98 -0.14
CA GLY A 121 -8.77 15.10 -1.05
C GLY A 121 -9.42 16.50 -1.10
N PRO A 122 -10.67 16.56 -1.61
CA PRO A 122 -11.48 15.42 -2.08
C PRO A 122 -10.89 14.77 -3.34
N PHE A 123 -11.01 13.45 -3.46
CA PHE A 123 -10.62 12.71 -4.66
C PHE A 123 -11.80 12.57 -5.62
N ARG A 124 -11.52 12.67 -6.91
CA ARG A 124 -12.46 12.43 -8.01
C ARG A 124 -12.00 11.25 -8.85
N ASP A 125 -12.93 10.53 -9.49
CA ASP A 125 -12.59 9.50 -10.46
C ASP A 125 -11.77 10.13 -11.61
N ALA A 126 -10.54 9.63 -11.79
CA ALA A 126 -9.61 10.18 -12.76
C ALA A 126 -9.92 9.72 -14.20
N LEU A 127 -10.71 8.66 -14.37
CA LEU A 127 -10.93 7.98 -15.64
C LEU A 127 -12.41 7.93 -16.05
N GLY A 128 -13.33 7.89 -15.09
CA GLY A 128 -14.74 7.56 -15.34
C GLY A 128 -14.98 6.06 -15.57
N GLY A 129 -13.99 5.22 -15.28
CA GLY A 129 -13.99 3.77 -15.51
C GLY A 129 -12.79 3.10 -14.82
N PRO A 130 -12.72 1.75 -14.86
CA PRO A 130 -11.62 1.03 -14.25
C PRO A 130 -10.31 1.22 -15.03
N LEU A 131 -9.19 1.31 -14.31
CA LEU A 131 -7.85 1.19 -14.90
C LEU A 131 -7.54 -0.28 -15.24
N ILE A 132 -7.93 -1.20 -14.36
CA ILE A 132 -7.73 -2.65 -14.54
C ILE A 132 -9.04 -3.37 -14.27
N GLN A 133 -9.41 -4.30 -15.15
CA GLN A 133 -10.62 -5.10 -15.03
C GLN A 133 -10.32 -6.59 -15.31
N ASN A 134 -9.64 -7.24 -14.38
CA ASN A 134 -9.33 -8.68 -14.43
C ASN A 134 -9.71 -9.44 -13.15
N SER A 135 -10.61 -8.85 -12.33
CA SER A 135 -11.09 -9.43 -11.06
C SER A 135 -10.03 -9.62 -9.98
N GLU A 136 -8.91 -8.90 -10.08
CA GLU A 136 -7.84 -8.85 -9.08
C GLU A 136 -7.98 -7.60 -8.20
N ILE A 137 -7.37 -7.60 -7.01
CA ILE A 137 -7.54 -6.56 -5.97
C ILE A 137 -6.18 -6.05 -5.45
N ASP A 138 -6.20 -5.23 -4.41
CA ASP A 138 -5.03 -4.91 -3.59
C ASP A 138 -3.87 -4.24 -4.33
N PRO A 139 -4.13 -3.10 -5.03
CA PRO A 139 -3.10 -2.34 -5.70
C PRO A 139 -2.04 -1.76 -4.75
N THR A 140 -0.79 -1.89 -5.14
CA THR A 140 0.34 -1.11 -4.63
C THR A 140 1.10 -0.44 -5.76
N VAL A 141 1.38 0.84 -5.59
CA VAL A 141 2.10 1.67 -6.54
C VAL A 141 3.48 2.04 -6.01
N PHE A 142 4.47 1.97 -6.89
CA PHE A 142 5.85 2.33 -6.61
C PHE A 142 6.41 3.15 -7.77
N ILE A 143 7.14 4.22 -7.47
CA ILE A 143 7.90 5.00 -8.45
C ILE A 143 9.36 4.74 -8.16
N ASP A 144 10.05 4.11 -9.11
CA ASP A 144 11.45 3.74 -9.00
C ASP A 144 12.36 4.96 -9.17
N ASP A 145 13.64 4.80 -8.83
CA ASP A 145 14.64 5.88 -8.83
C ASP A 145 14.90 6.43 -10.26
N ASP A 146 14.59 5.67 -11.30
CA ASP A 146 14.64 6.09 -12.72
C ASP A 146 13.38 6.88 -13.16
N GLY A 147 12.40 7.04 -12.28
CA GLY A 147 11.13 7.70 -12.54
C GLY A 147 10.05 6.81 -13.15
N GLN A 148 10.31 5.53 -13.42
CA GLN A 148 9.29 4.59 -13.88
C GLN A 148 8.34 4.26 -12.74
N ALA A 149 7.04 4.39 -12.99
CA ALA A 149 6.00 3.97 -12.06
C ALA A 149 5.53 2.55 -12.37
N TYR A 150 5.33 1.75 -11.34
CA TYR A 150 4.81 0.39 -11.40
C TYR A 150 3.58 0.27 -10.51
N LEU A 151 2.60 -0.50 -10.98
CA LEU A 151 1.45 -0.90 -10.18
C LEU A 151 1.46 -2.42 -10.08
N TYR A 152 1.54 -2.94 -8.86
CA TYR A 152 1.40 -4.36 -8.53
C TYR A 152 0.05 -4.59 -7.89
N TYR A 153 -0.54 -5.77 -8.06
CA TYR A 153 -1.86 -6.09 -7.53
C TYR A 153 -2.14 -7.59 -7.59
N GLY A 154 -3.07 -8.06 -6.76
CA GLY A 154 -3.86 -9.25 -7.07
C GLY A 154 -4.03 -10.30 -5.97
N ASN A 155 -5.13 -11.02 -6.05
CA ASN A 155 -5.53 -12.18 -5.27
C ASN A 155 -6.48 -13.03 -6.15
N PRO A 156 -6.13 -14.28 -6.52
CA PRO A 156 -5.04 -15.08 -5.94
C PRO A 156 -3.69 -14.93 -6.65
N ASN A 157 -3.62 -14.19 -7.75
CA ASN A 157 -2.39 -14.07 -8.54
C ASN A 157 -1.67 -12.76 -8.25
N LEU A 158 -0.36 -12.73 -8.44
CA LEU A 158 0.40 -11.49 -8.43
C LEU A 158 0.60 -10.97 -9.85
N TRP A 159 0.20 -9.73 -10.09
CA TRP A 159 0.38 -9.02 -11.36
C TRP A 159 1.18 -7.75 -11.16
N TYR A 160 1.77 -7.25 -12.24
CA TYR A 160 2.26 -5.88 -12.32
C TYR A 160 2.10 -5.28 -13.71
N LEU A 161 2.13 -3.95 -13.77
CA LEU A 161 2.20 -3.19 -15.02
C LEU A 161 3.07 -1.94 -14.85
N ARG A 162 3.46 -1.35 -15.99
CA ARG A 162 4.20 -0.08 -16.05
C ARG A 162 3.23 1.06 -16.28
N LEU A 163 3.04 1.90 -15.28
CA LEU A 163 2.24 3.11 -15.39
C LEU A 163 2.96 4.15 -16.27
N ASN A 164 2.19 4.87 -17.07
CA ASN A 164 2.67 6.03 -17.79
C ASN A 164 2.84 7.23 -16.83
N ALA A 165 3.51 8.29 -17.30
CA ALA A 165 3.80 9.46 -16.49
C ALA A 165 2.54 10.23 -16.02
N ASP A 166 1.41 10.02 -16.67
CA ASP A 166 0.10 10.59 -16.32
C ASP A 166 -0.55 9.91 -15.10
N MET A 167 -0.03 8.74 -14.68
CA MET A 167 -0.50 7.88 -13.58
C MET A 167 -1.92 7.32 -13.75
N ILE A 168 -2.54 7.51 -14.92
CA ILE A 168 -3.91 7.08 -15.23
C ILE A 168 -3.97 6.19 -16.47
N SER A 169 -2.83 5.93 -17.10
CA SER A 169 -2.70 4.94 -18.17
C SER A 169 -1.45 4.09 -17.96
N TYR A 170 -1.32 3.00 -18.73
CA TYR A 170 -0.16 2.12 -18.70
C TYR A 170 0.27 1.72 -20.12
N SER A 171 1.52 1.27 -20.23
CA SER A 171 2.09 0.79 -21.49
C SER A 171 2.32 -0.72 -21.46
N GLY A 172 2.04 -1.36 -22.60
CA GLY A 172 2.12 -2.82 -22.71
C GLY A 172 0.95 -3.53 -22.03
N SER A 173 1.13 -4.82 -21.76
CA SER A 173 0.12 -5.65 -21.08
C SER A 173 0.52 -5.92 -19.64
N PRO A 174 -0.45 -6.03 -18.72
CA PRO A 174 -0.20 -6.57 -17.39
C PRO A 174 0.52 -7.91 -17.46
N THR A 175 1.52 -8.07 -16.59
CA THR A 175 2.36 -9.27 -16.54
C THR A 175 2.12 -9.99 -15.22
N GLN A 176 1.73 -11.25 -15.30
CA GLN A 176 1.62 -12.11 -14.14
C GLN A 176 3.01 -12.53 -13.66
N ILE A 177 3.23 -12.49 -12.35
CA ILE A 177 4.45 -12.96 -11.70
C ILE A 177 4.22 -14.40 -11.24
N PRO A 178 5.06 -15.37 -11.68
CA PRO A 178 4.94 -16.74 -11.22
C PRO A 178 5.12 -16.85 -9.70
N LEU A 179 4.11 -17.41 -9.03
CA LEU A 179 4.15 -17.69 -7.60
C LEU A 179 4.96 -18.97 -7.36
N THR A 180 6.25 -18.81 -7.12
CA THR A 180 7.17 -19.93 -6.81
C THR A 180 7.43 -20.03 -5.32
N THR A 181 7.63 -21.25 -4.81
CA THR A 181 8.00 -21.48 -3.40
C THR A 181 9.32 -20.82 -3.01
N ALA A 182 10.25 -20.70 -3.96
CA ALA A 182 11.50 -19.97 -3.77
C ALA A 182 11.29 -18.46 -3.58
N GLY A 183 10.25 -17.89 -4.20
CA GLY A 183 9.93 -16.46 -4.13
C GLY A 183 9.02 -16.09 -2.97
N PHE A 184 8.08 -16.96 -2.62
CA PHE A 184 6.97 -16.67 -1.70
C PHE A 184 6.87 -17.65 -0.53
N GLY A 185 7.89 -18.48 -0.31
CA GLY A 185 7.86 -19.54 0.69
C GLY A 185 6.91 -20.69 0.32
N THR A 186 6.97 -21.78 1.08
CA THR A 186 6.16 -22.98 0.86
C THR A 186 5.00 -23.02 1.84
N ARG A 187 3.79 -23.25 1.34
CA ARG A 187 2.62 -23.59 2.17
C ARG A 187 2.51 -25.11 2.31
N THR A 188 2.32 -25.58 3.53
CA THR A 188 2.02 -26.98 3.83
C THR A 188 0.52 -27.18 4.01
N GLY A 189 -0.03 -28.27 3.49
CA GLY A 189 -1.44 -28.65 3.73
C GLY A 189 -2.44 -28.20 2.66
N ASP A 190 -2.02 -27.51 1.60
CA ASP A 190 -2.87 -27.15 0.45
C ASP A 190 -2.07 -27.25 -0.86
N ALA A 191 -2.33 -28.31 -1.64
CA ALA A 191 -1.63 -28.55 -2.90
C ALA A 191 -2.02 -27.55 -4.01
N ASN A 192 -3.19 -26.92 -3.90
CA ASN A 192 -3.68 -25.94 -4.89
C ASN A 192 -3.08 -24.56 -4.64
N ARG A 193 -2.53 -24.31 -3.44
CA ARG A 193 -1.86 -23.06 -3.08
C ARG A 193 -0.48 -23.37 -2.48
N PRO A 194 0.51 -23.73 -3.31
CA PRO A 194 1.79 -24.22 -2.83
C PRO A 194 2.67 -23.15 -2.16
N THR A 195 2.29 -21.87 -2.23
CA THR A 195 3.10 -20.75 -1.70
C THR A 195 2.41 -20.02 -0.55
N LEU A 196 3.17 -19.25 0.24
CA LEU A 196 2.63 -18.39 1.31
C LEU A 196 2.07 -17.06 0.79
N TYR A 197 1.97 -16.87 -0.54
CA TYR A 197 1.32 -15.70 -1.11
C TYR A 197 -0.19 -15.73 -0.81
N GLU A 198 -0.71 -14.64 -0.25
CA GLU A 198 -2.14 -14.46 0.03
C GLU A 198 -2.78 -13.46 -0.92
N GLU A 199 -2.21 -12.26 -1.02
CA GLU A 199 -2.79 -11.12 -1.70
C GLU A 199 -1.72 -10.13 -2.17
N GLY A 200 -2.15 -9.10 -2.88
CA GLY A 200 -1.29 -8.07 -3.44
C GLY A 200 -0.45 -7.40 -2.33
N PRO A 201 0.66 -6.74 -2.67
CA PRO A 201 1.53 -6.14 -1.68
C PRO A 201 0.95 -4.85 -1.09
N THR A 202 -0.23 -4.92 -0.47
CA THR A 202 -0.76 -3.86 0.41
C THR A 202 0.15 -3.76 1.63
N GLY A 203 0.05 -2.70 2.44
CA GLY A 203 0.92 -2.46 3.60
C GLY A 203 1.08 -3.66 4.57
N ARG A 204 0.23 -4.69 4.47
CA ARG A 204 0.37 -6.02 5.11
C ARG A 204 1.60 -6.81 4.62
N ALA A 205 1.86 -6.88 3.31
CA ALA A 205 2.99 -7.64 2.76
C ALA A 205 4.35 -6.99 3.06
N ALA A 206 4.37 -5.69 3.31
CA ALA A 206 5.56 -4.98 3.76
C ALA A 206 6.07 -5.45 5.15
N VAL A 207 5.17 -5.93 6.00
CA VAL A 207 5.49 -6.48 7.33
C VAL A 207 5.61 -8.00 7.27
N SER A 208 4.80 -8.69 6.44
CA SER A 208 4.85 -10.17 6.34
C SER A 208 5.95 -10.71 5.40
N ALA A 209 6.38 -9.96 4.37
CA ALA A 209 7.54 -10.33 3.54
C ALA A 209 8.88 -10.25 4.31
N GLY A 210 8.85 -9.76 5.56
CA GLY A 210 9.93 -9.88 6.53
C GLY A 210 10.05 -11.26 7.21
N GLN A 211 9.17 -12.22 6.93
CA GLN A 211 9.30 -13.60 7.45
C GLN A 211 10.23 -14.51 6.64
N VAL A 212 11.02 -13.97 5.71
CA VAL A 212 12.25 -14.66 5.27
C VAL A 212 13.35 -14.39 6.30
N GLY A 213 13.28 -15.11 7.41
CA GLY A 213 14.41 -15.37 8.32
C GLY A 213 15.00 -14.15 9.03
N VAL A 214 14.34 -13.69 10.09
CA VAL A 214 15.07 -13.16 11.26
C VAL A 214 14.87 -14.17 12.38
N SER A 215 15.71 -15.20 12.37
CA SER A 215 15.93 -16.01 13.56
C SER A 215 16.40 -15.09 14.69
N ASN A 216 15.87 -15.36 15.88
CA ASN A 216 16.23 -14.76 17.16
C ASN A 216 17.76 -14.63 17.32
N GLU A 217 18.34 -13.49 16.96
CA GLU A 217 19.72 -13.16 17.30
C GLU A 217 19.78 -11.79 17.94
N ARG A 218 20.24 -11.81 19.20
CA ARG A 218 20.50 -10.65 20.03
C ARG A 218 21.41 -9.69 19.29
N CYS A 219 21.03 -8.42 19.31
CA CYS A 219 21.85 -7.30 18.92
C CYS A 219 23.20 -7.38 19.66
N ASN A 220 24.30 -7.59 18.94
CA ASN A 220 25.63 -7.26 19.43
C ASN A 220 26.37 -6.47 18.35
N SER A 221 26.92 -5.35 18.79
CA SER A 221 27.60 -4.32 18.02
C SER A 221 28.77 -4.88 17.20
N GLY A 222 28.68 -4.76 15.87
CA GLY A 222 29.80 -5.02 14.96
C GLY A 222 29.44 -4.60 13.54
N GLY A 223 30.05 -3.54 13.03
CA GLY A 223 29.77 -2.99 11.71
C GLY A 223 30.03 -3.99 10.59
N VAL A 224 29.11 -4.05 9.62
CA VAL A 224 29.30 -4.77 8.36
C VAL A 224 28.98 -3.82 7.20
N SER A 225 29.94 -3.68 6.31
CA SER A 225 29.89 -2.87 5.10
C SER A 225 28.97 -3.51 4.05
N TYR A 226 28.11 -2.70 3.43
CA TYR A 226 27.17 -3.14 2.40
C TYR A 226 27.85 -3.19 1.02
N ARG A 227 28.09 -4.40 0.48
CA ARG A 227 28.36 -4.59 -0.95
C ARG A 227 27.03 -4.64 -1.71
N ARG A 228 26.90 -3.83 -2.77
CA ARG A 228 25.77 -3.85 -3.72
C ARG A 228 25.71 -5.20 -4.44
N PRO A 229 24.57 -5.92 -4.42
CA PRO A 229 24.34 -7.02 -5.34
C PRO A 229 23.73 -6.51 -6.65
N THR A 230 24.41 -6.79 -7.75
CA THR A 230 23.88 -6.71 -9.11
C THR A 230 23.12 -8.01 -9.41
N GLU A 231 21.79 -8.03 -9.32
CA GLU A 231 20.98 -9.11 -9.91
C GLU A 231 19.49 -8.74 -10.10
N SER A 232 18.97 -9.13 -11.26
CA SER A 232 17.71 -8.72 -11.91
C SER A 232 16.43 -9.40 -11.39
N ARG A 233 16.14 -9.34 -10.08
CA ARG A 233 14.92 -9.95 -9.51
C ARG A 233 13.93 -8.88 -8.98
N PRO A 234 12.82 -8.61 -9.68
CA PRO A 234 11.88 -7.53 -9.35
C PRO A 234 11.30 -7.61 -7.93
N SER A 235 11.00 -8.83 -7.42
CA SER A 235 10.37 -9.01 -6.10
C SER A 235 11.29 -8.69 -4.92
N LYS A 236 12.58 -9.07 -5.00
CA LYS A 236 13.59 -8.70 -4.00
C LYS A 236 13.97 -7.23 -4.10
N ALA A 237 14.02 -6.66 -5.30
CA ALA A 237 14.24 -5.25 -5.51
C ALA A 237 13.12 -4.41 -4.87
N MET A 238 11.85 -4.82 -5.01
CA MET A 238 10.70 -4.09 -4.44
C MET A 238 10.63 -4.16 -2.92
N SER A 239 10.77 -5.34 -2.30
CA SER A 239 10.76 -5.46 -0.82
C SER A 239 11.90 -4.64 -0.20
N ASN A 240 13.10 -4.68 -0.80
CA ASN A 240 14.24 -3.91 -0.33
C ASN A 240 14.12 -2.42 -0.62
N ALA A 241 13.63 -2.01 -1.80
CA ALA A 241 13.46 -0.62 -2.18
C ALA A 241 12.33 0.05 -1.38
N TRP A 242 11.23 -0.67 -1.13
CA TRP A 242 10.12 -0.20 -0.31
C TRP A 242 10.52 -0.08 1.16
N SER A 243 11.09 -1.14 1.76
CA SER A 243 11.51 -1.11 3.17
C SER A 243 12.61 -0.06 3.40
N ALA A 244 13.59 0.04 2.50
CA ALA A 244 14.64 1.05 2.61
C ALA A 244 14.14 2.46 2.25
N GLY A 245 13.17 2.60 1.35
CA GLY A 245 12.55 3.87 0.98
C GLY A 245 11.68 4.43 2.09
N PHE A 246 10.81 3.61 2.67
CA PHE A 246 9.98 3.94 3.81
C PHE A 246 10.84 4.22 5.05
N HIS A 247 11.78 3.33 5.41
CA HIS A 247 12.69 3.58 6.54
C HIS A 247 13.50 4.87 6.36
N ARG A 248 14.07 5.13 5.18
CA ARG A 248 14.84 6.37 4.95
C ARG A 248 13.97 7.62 5.01
N ARG A 249 12.70 7.57 4.59
CA ARG A 249 11.77 8.72 4.67
C ARG A 249 11.28 8.92 6.10
N VAL A 250 10.95 7.86 6.83
CA VAL A 250 10.55 7.92 8.25
C VAL A 250 11.70 8.36 9.15
N GLN A 251 12.94 7.91 8.89
CA GLN A 251 14.11 8.37 9.65
C GLN A 251 14.40 9.87 9.44
N ARG A 252 14.05 10.46 8.28
CA ARG A 252 14.17 11.89 8.01
C ARG A 252 13.03 12.74 8.60
N LEU A 253 11.94 12.11 9.05
CA LEU A 253 10.86 12.76 9.79
C LEU A 253 11.16 12.82 11.30
N ARG A 254 12.23 12.15 11.75
CA ARG A 254 12.76 12.36 13.10
C ARG A 254 13.59 13.65 13.05
N PRO A 255 13.32 14.64 13.92
CA PRO A 255 14.13 15.86 14.00
C PRO A 255 15.60 15.56 14.32
#